data_AF-A0A828TWI8-F1
#
_entry.id   AF-A0A828TWI8-F1
#
_cell.length_a   1.000
_cell.length_b   1.000
_cell.length_c   1.000
_cell.angle_alpha   90.00
_cell.angle_beta   90.00
_cell.angle_gamma   90.00
#
_symmetry.space_group_name_H-M   'P 1'
#
loop_
_entity.id
_entity.type
_entity.pdbx_description
1 polymer ?
#
loop_
_entity_poly.entity_id
_entity_poly.type
_entity_poly.pdbx_seq_one_letter_code
_entity_poly.pdbx_strand_id
1 'polypeptide(L)'
;MSEITVSRPEVVNENTDVICSTSVRSRSLEYDNFPEISEANILSTFEQLHQNKDEVFERGVINVFKGLSWDYKTNSPCKFGSKIIVNNLVRWDQWGFHLISGMQADRLADLERMLHLLSGKPIPDNRGNITINLDDHIQSVQGKGRYEDEMFIIKYFKKGGSAHITFKRLELIDRINDIIARHFPSVLSA
;
A
#
# COMPACT_ATOMS: atom_id res chain seq x y z
N MET A 1 -14.53 40.19 -36.14
CA MET A 1 -14.69 39.83 -34.71
C MET A 1 -15.41 38.50 -34.69
N SER A 2 -14.65 37.42 -34.50
CA SER A 2 -15.12 36.04 -34.53
C SER A 2 -15.42 35.58 -33.10
N GLU A 3 -16.69 35.27 -32.83
CA GLU A 3 -17.09 34.56 -31.62
C GLU A 3 -16.60 33.11 -31.71
N ILE A 4 -15.65 32.75 -30.85
CA ILE A 4 -15.29 31.36 -30.59
C ILE A 4 -16.02 30.99 -29.31
N THR A 5 -17.14 30.31 -29.45
CA THR A 5 -17.80 29.60 -28.35
C THR A 5 -16.90 28.45 -27.91
N VAL A 6 -16.17 28.64 -26.81
CA VAL A 6 -15.42 27.57 -26.16
C VAL A 6 -16.43 26.76 -25.33
N SER A 7 -16.71 25.55 -25.79
CA SER A 7 -17.52 24.57 -25.08
C SER A 7 -16.89 24.27 -23.71
N ARG A 8 -17.69 24.45 -22.66
CA ARG A 8 -17.37 24.14 -21.26
C ARG A 8 -17.00 22.65 -21.14
N PRO A 9 -15.85 22.25 -20.56
CA PRO A 9 -15.59 20.85 -20.32
C PRO A 9 -16.48 20.37 -19.16
N GLU A 10 -17.17 19.26 -19.38
CA GLU A 10 -17.89 18.52 -18.35
C GLU A 10 -16.91 18.04 -17.28
N VAL A 11 -17.30 18.24 -16.02
CA VAL A 11 -16.55 17.79 -14.85
C VAL A 11 -16.58 16.27 -14.83
N VAL A 12 -15.44 15.64 -15.11
CA VAL A 12 -15.25 14.20 -14.92
C VAL A 12 -15.14 13.95 -13.41
N ASN A 13 -16.23 13.46 -12.84
CA ASN A 13 -16.27 12.89 -11.50
C ASN A 13 -15.54 11.55 -11.54
N GLU A 14 -14.34 11.45 -10.97
CA GLU A 14 -13.76 10.16 -10.54
C GLU A 14 -12.62 10.40 -9.55
N ASN A 15 -12.88 10.06 -8.29
CA ASN A 15 -11.97 9.73 -7.18
C ASN A 15 -10.50 10.21 -7.31
N THR A 16 -10.23 11.45 -6.93
CA THR A 16 -8.87 11.88 -6.56
C THR A 16 -8.64 11.61 -5.07
N ASP A 17 -8.25 10.39 -4.73
CA ASP A 17 -7.50 10.16 -3.49
C ASP A 17 -6.13 10.82 -3.67
N VAL A 18 -6.03 12.07 -3.22
CA VAL A 18 -4.76 12.79 -3.15
C VAL A 18 -3.88 12.03 -2.15
N ILE A 19 -2.95 11.22 -2.66
CA ILE A 19 -1.85 10.67 -1.85
C ILE A 19 -1.03 11.87 -1.37
N CYS A 20 -1.36 12.35 -0.17
CA CYS A 20 -0.64 13.44 0.45
C CYS A 20 0.74 12.91 0.86
N SER A 21 1.74 13.11 0.00
CA SER A 21 3.14 12.88 0.36
C SER A 21 3.46 13.73 1.58
N THR A 22 3.83 13.07 2.68
CA THR A 22 4.32 13.73 3.90
C THR A 22 5.57 14.58 3.63
N SER A 23 6.28 14.37 2.51
CA SER A 23 7.47 15.18 2.17
C SER A 23 7.13 16.59 1.67
N VAL A 24 5.92 16.83 1.14
CA VAL A 24 5.50 18.17 0.69
C VAL A 24 5.05 19.02 1.89
N ARG A 25 4.49 18.37 2.92
CA ARG A 25 3.95 19.04 4.11
C ARG A 25 5.01 19.76 4.95
N SER A 26 6.20 19.17 5.11
CA SER A 26 7.19 19.70 6.06
C SER A 26 7.85 21.00 5.59
N ARG A 27 8.06 21.15 4.29
CA ARG A 27 8.80 22.30 3.73
C ARG A 27 7.93 23.55 3.57
N SER A 28 6.61 23.38 3.45
CA SER A 28 5.65 24.47 3.23
C SER A 28 5.04 25.03 4.52
N LEU A 29 5.31 24.43 5.69
CA LEU A 29 4.78 24.91 6.99
C LEU A 29 5.81 25.70 7.82
N GLU A 30 7.10 25.62 7.47
CA GLU A 30 8.17 26.37 8.17
C GLU A 30 8.33 27.81 7.64
N TYR A 31 7.73 28.12 6.50
CA TYR A 31 7.65 29.47 5.92
C TYR A 31 6.22 29.64 5.40
N ASP A 32 5.57 30.78 5.68
CA ASP A 32 4.28 31.22 5.10
C ASP A 32 4.37 31.47 3.57
N ASN A 33 5.10 30.62 2.85
CA ASN A 33 5.29 30.67 1.42
C ASN A 33 4.42 29.58 0.77
N PHE A 34 3.11 29.76 0.89
CA PHE A 34 2.16 28.95 0.14
C PHE A 34 2.14 29.45 -1.31
N PRO A 35 2.25 28.54 -2.31
CA PRO A 35 2.06 28.94 -3.69
C PRO A 35 0.67 29.55 -3.86
N GLU A 36 0.58 30.61 -4.66
CA GLU A 36 -0.70 31.23 -4.99
C GLU A 36 -1.66 30.17 -5.56
N ILE A 37 -2.91 30.17 -5.14
CA ILE A 37 -3.91 29.26 -5.72
C ILE A 37 -4.28 29.80 -7.10
N SER A 38 -3.60 29.30 -8.13
CA SER A 38 -3.83 29.61 -9.53
C SER A 38 -3.98 28.33 -10.35
N GLU A 39 -4.69 28.41 -11.48
CA GLU A 39 -4.81 27.29 -12.41
C GLU A 39 -3.45 26.74 -12.83
N ALA A 40 -2.49 27.63 -13.13
CA ALA A 40 -1.12 27.25 -13.48
C ALA A 40 -0.40 26.50 -12.35
N ASN A 41 -0.55 26.93 -11.10
CA ASN A 41 0.07 26.26 -9.95
C ASN A 41 -0.59 24.91 -9.63
N ILE A 42 -1.90 24.81 -9.81
CA ILE A 42 -2.64 23.54 -9.67
C ILE A 42 -2.19 22.54 -10.75
N LEU A 43 -2.18 22.96 -12.03
CA LEU A 43 -1.76 22.12 -13.15
C LEU A 43 -0.30 21.66 -13.00
N SER A 44 0.60 22.58 -12.67
CA SER A 44 2.00 22.28 -12.40
C SER A 44 2.17 21.23 -11.30
N THR A 45 1.38 21.32 -10.22
CA THR A 45 1.41 20.33 -9.13
C THR A 45 0.93 18.96 -9.61
N PHE A 46 -0.17 18.90 -10.37
CA PHE A 46 -0.66 17.63 -10.93
C PHE A 46 0.32 17.00 -11.92
N GLU A 47 0.96 17.79 -12.77
CA GLU A 47 2.00 17.32 -13.70
C GLU A 47 3.18 16.73 -12.94
N GLN A 48 3.67 17.41 -11.90
CA GLN A 48 4.75 16.88 -11.06
C GLN A 48 4.36 15.58 -10.36
N LEU A 49 3.14 15.49 -9.84
CA LEU A 49 2.65 14.26 -9.22
C LEU A 49 2.55 13.13 -10.24
N HIS A 50 2.10 13.41 -11.46
CA HIS A 50 2.02 12.41 -12.52
C HIS A 50 3.40 11.94 -12.99
N GLN A 51 4.36 12.86 -13.11
CA GLN A 51 5.75 12.55 -13.48
C GLN A 51 6.43 11.68 -12.41
N ASN A 52 6.16 11.94 -11.13
CA ASN A 52 6.80 11.24 -10.01
C ASN A 52 6.04 10.00 -9.52
N LYS A 53 4.88 9.67 -10.11
CA LYS A 53 4.00 8.60 -9.61
C LYS A 53 4.71 7.25 -9.51
N ASP A 54 5.55 6.93 -10.50
CA ASP A 54 6.24 5.65 -10.58
C ASP A 54 7.33 5.58 -9.50
N GLU A 55 8.05 6.68 -9.27
CA GLU A 55 9.05 6.75 -8.20
C GLU A 55 8.41 6.62 -6.81
N VAL A 56 7.28 7.31 -6.58
CA VAL A 56 6.52 7.22 -5.32
C VAL A 56 6.04 5.80 -5.08
N PHE A 57 5.54 5.14 -6.13
CA PHE A 57 5.11 3.76 -6.08
C PHE A 57 6.26 2.81 -5.72
N GLU A 58 7.38 2.91 -6.44
CA GLU A 58 8.56 2.08 -6.19
C GLU A 58 9.12 2.29 -4.78
N ARG A 59 9.17 3.54 -4.31
CA ARG A 59 9.58 3.84 -2.93
C ARG A 59 8.67 3.18 -1.90
N GLY A 60 7.36 3.16 -2.16
CA GLY A 60 6.40 2.40 -1.35
C GLY A 60 6.78 0.93 -1.25
N VAL A 61 7.03 0.28 -2.39
CA VAL A 61 7.47 -1.13 -2.45
C VAL A 61 8.72 -1.37 -1.60
N ILE A 62 9.73 -0.51 -1.74
CA ILE A 62 10.98 -0.62 -0.99
C ILE A 62 10.76 -0.43 0.52
N ASN A 63 9.88 0.48 0.93
CA ASN A 63 9.57 0.72 2.34
C ASN A 63 8.89 -0.49 3.00
N VAL A 64 7.94 -1.11 2.31
CA VAL A 64 7.29 -2.34 2.79
C VAL A 64 8.30 -3.47 2.88
N PHE A 65 9.12 -3.65 1.84
CA PHE A 65 10.13 -4.71 1.79
C PHE A 65 11.15 -4.60 2.93
N LYS A 66 11.72 -3.41 3.14
CA LYS A 66 12.65 -3.12 4.26
C LYS A 66 11.98 -3.25 5.63
N GLY A 67 10.66 -3.13 5.70
CA GLY A 67 9.90 -3.24 6.93
C GLY A 67 9.69 -4.67 7.43
N LEU A 68 10.01 -5.69 6.62
CA LEU A 68 9.87 -7.10 7.00
C LEU A 68 11.02 -7.56 7.90
N SER A 69 10.70 -8.35 8.93
CA SER A 69 11.72 -9.07 9.70
C SER A 69 12.34 -10.18 8.85
N TRP A 70 13.66 -10.30 8.92
CA TRP A 70 14.44 -11.34 8.22
C TRP A 70 14.67 -12.59 9.06
N ASP A 71 14.08 -12.68 10.26
CA ASP A 71 14.21 -13.84 11.15
C ASP A 71 13.47 -15.09 10.61
N TYR A 72 12.70 -14.91 9.54
CA TYR A 72 11.93 -15.97 8.89
C TYR A 72 12.55 -16.35 7.55
N LYS A 73 12.75 -17.66 7.34
CA LYS A 73 13.27 -18.21 6.07
C LYS A 73 12.47 -17.77 4.84
N THR A 74 11.17 -17.49 5.00
CA THR A 74 10.29 -17.06 3.91
C THR A 74 10.38 -15.57 3.60
N ASN A 75 10.86 -14.76 4.56
CA ASN A 75 11.08 -13.34 4.40
C ASN A 75 12.52 -13.14 3.93
N SER A 76 12.78 -13.37 2.64
CA SER A 76 14.12 -13.22 2.07
C SER A 76 14.55 -11.74 2.06
N PRO A 77 15.80 -11.43 2.43
CA PRO A 77 16.33 -10.07 2.37
C PRO A 77 16.58 -9.57 0.95
N CYS A 78 16.41 -10.43 -0.07
CA CYS A 78 16.65 -10.09 -1.47
C CYS A 78 15.37 -9.99 -2.31
N LYS A 79 14.28 -10.66 -1.91
CA LYS A 79 13.01 -10.69 -2.65
C LYS A 79 11.82 -11.13 -1.81
N PHE A 80 10.62 -10.83 -2.26
CA PHE A 80 9.41 -11.51 -1.77
C PHE A 80 9.35 -12.94 -2.28
N GLY A 81 9.05 -13.88 -1.38
CA GLY A 81 8.58 -15.22 -1.76
C GLY A 81 7.06 -15.26 -1.94
N SER A 82 6.51 -16.45 -2.16
CA SER A 82 5.05 -16.67 -2.24
C SER A 82 4.30 -16.42 -0.92
N LYS A 83 5.03 -16.24 0.18
CA LYS A 83 4.49 -16.05 1.52
C LYS A 83 5.44 -15.21 2.37
N ILE A 84 4.88 -14.32 3.17
CA ILE A 84 5.59 -13.58 4.22
C ILE A 84 5.02 -13.89 5.60
N ILE A 85 5.82 -13.63 6.63
CA ILE A 85 5.43 -13.74 8.03
C ILE A 85 5.60 -12.38 8.70
N VAL A 86 4.53 -11.90 9.34
CA VAL A 86 4.50 -10.61 10.04
C VAL A 86 4.13 -10.87 11.50
N ASN A 87 4.95 -10.37 12.42
CA ASN A 87 4.67 -10.43 13.86
C ASN A 87 3.86 -9.22 14.32
N ASN A 88 3.19 -9.37 15.46
CA ASN A 88 2.38 -8.32 16.08
C ASN A 88 1.32 -7.74 15.13
N LEU A 89 0.76 -8.58 14.24
CA LEU A 89 -0.39 -8.18 13.42
C LEU A 89 -1.70 -8.40 14.19
N VAL A 90 -1.75 -9.45 15.02
CA VAL A 90 -2.91 -9.74 15.87
C VAL A 90 -2.51 -9.83 17.33
N ARG A 91 -3.45 -9.57 18.24
CA ARG A 91 -3.35 -9.93 19.66
C ARG A 91 -4.38 -11.01 19.98
N TRP A 92 -4.13 -11.76 21.06
CA TRP A 92 -5.08 -12.73 21.60
C TRP A 92 -5.32 -12.43 23.07
N ASP A 93 -6.58 -12.32 23.47
CA ASP A 93 -7.00 -12.19 24.86
C ASP A 93 -8.21 -13.10 25.17
N GLN A 94 -8.89 -12.86 26.30
CA GLN A 94 -10.07 -13.63 26.72
C GLN A 94 -11.27 -13.48 25.76
N TRP A 95 -11.29 -12.44 24.93
CA TRP A 95 -12.31 -12.15 23.93
C TRP A 95 -11.92 -12.64 22.53
N GLY A 96 -10.80 -13.36 22.43
CA GLY A 96 -10.34 -13.99 21.18
C GLY A 96 -9.25 -13.20 20.47
N PHE A 97 -9.20 -13.32 19.15
CA PHE A 97 -8.24 -12.58 18.33
C PHE A 97 -8.74 -11.16 18.10
N HIS A 98 -7.80 -10.21 17.99
CA HIS A 98 -8.07 -8.83 17.55
C HIS A 98 -6.96 -8.38 16.62
N LEU A 99 -7.29 -7.63 15.58
CA LEU A 99 -6.27 -6.97 14.77
C LEU A 99 -5.58 -5.87 15.60
N ILE A 100 -4.26 -5.73 15.42
CA ILE A 100 -3.49 -4.63 16.00
C ILE A 100 -3.40 -3.53 14.95
N SER A 101 -4.04 -2.39 15.21
CA SER A 101 -3.86 -1.19 14.41
C SER A 101 -2.43 -0.65 14.53
N GLY A 102 -1.92 -0.04 13.45
CA GLY A 102 -0.59 0.56 13.39
C GLY A 102 0.29 -0.05 12.30
N MET A 103 1.60 0.13 12.43
CA MET A 103 2.57 -0.06 11.34
C MET A 103 2.47 -1.39 10.59
N GLN A 104 2.13 -2.51 11.25
CA GLN A 104 2.00 -3.81 10.57
C GLN A 104 0.71 -3.94 9.77
N ALA A 105 -0.40 -3.39 10.28
CA ALA A 105 -1.66 -3.31 9.54
C ALA A 105 -1.53 -2.33 8.37
N ASP A 106 -0.86 -1.19 8.57
CA ASP A 106 -0.59 -0.21 7.51
C ASP A 106 0.23 -0.83 6.37
N ARG A 107 1.27 -1.62 6.70
CA ARG A 107 2.06 -2.36 5.71
C ARG A 107 1.23 -3.41 4.95
N LEU A 108 0.29 -4.07 5.62
CA LEU A 108 -0.61 -5.01 4.96
C LEU A 108 -1.54 -4.28 3.97
N ALA A 109 -2.06 -3.11 4.36
CA ALA A 109 -2.82 -2.25 3.47
C ALA A 109 -1.96 -1.74 2.30
N ASP A 110 -0.72 -1.32 2.55
CA ASP A 110 0.21 -0.93 1.49
C ASP A 110 0.45 -2.04 0.47
N LEU A 111 0.65 -3.29 0.93
CA LEU A 111 0.75 -4.45 0.05
C LEU A 111 -0.51 -4.65 -0.80
N GLU A 112 -1.69 -4.56 -0.21
CA GLU A 112 -2.95 -4.66 -0.95
C GLU A 112 -3.03 -3.59 -2.04
N ARG A 113 -2.73 -2.33 -1.72
CA ARG A 113 -2.75 -1.22 -2.69
C ARG A 113 -1.76 -1.43 -3.81
N MET A 114 -0.56 -1.92 -3.50
CA MET A 114 0.47 -2.23 -4.51
C MET A 114 0.02 -3.33 -5.47
N LEU A 115 -0.60 -4.39 -4.95
CA LEU A 115 -1.12 -5.47 -5.79
C LEU A 115 -2.28 -5.00 -6.65
N HIS A 116 -3.18 -4.17 -6.13
CA HIS A 116 -4.27 -3.56 -6.91
C HIS A 116 -3.73 -2.73 -8.07
N LEU A 117 -2.78 -1.83 -7.79
CA LEU A 117 -2.13 -1.00 -8.81
C LEU A 117 -1.46 -1.83 -9.90
N LEU A 118 -0.69 -2.86 -9.53
CA LEU A 118 -0.06 -3.75 -10.51
C LEU A 118 -1.10 -4.53 -11.32
N SER A 119 -2.21 -4.93 -10.69
CA SER A 119 -3.30 -5.64 -11.37
C SER A 119 -4.18 -4.74 -12.25
N GLY A 120 -3.97 -3.41 -12.25
CA GLY A 120 -4.80 -2.44 -12.97
C GLY A 120 -6.19 -2.23 -12.35
N LYS A 121 -6.38 -2.61 -11.10
CA LYS A 121 -7.63 -2.43 -10.36
C LYS A 121 -7.63 -1.10 -9.60
N PRO A 122 -8.80 -0.52 -9.32
CA PRO A 122 -8.89 0.62 -8.42
C PRO A 122 -8.32 0.24 -7.04
N ILE A 123 -7.68 1.21 -6.40
CA ILE A 123 -7.24 1.07 -5.01
C ILE A 123 -8.48 0.90 -4.12
N PRO A 124 -8.49 -0.09 -3.20
CA PRO A 124 -9.59 -0.23 -2.25
C PRO A 124 -9.67 1.01 -1.36
N ASP A 125 -10.87 1.53 -1.19
CA ASP A 125 -11.12 2.68 -0.33
C ASP A 125 -10.96 2.30 1.16
N ASN A 126 -11.01 3.31 2.03
CA ASN A 126 -10.95 3.12 3.48
C ASN A 126 -12.20 2.45 4.07
N ARG A 127 -13.11 1.88 3.27
CA ARG A 127 -14.31 1.18 3.74
C ARG A 127 -14.25 -0.32 3.52
N GLY A 128 -13.44 -0.77 2.56
CA GLY A 128 -13.33 -2.19 2.21
C GLY A 128 -11.91 -2.68 1.98
N ASN A 129 -10.91 -1.99 2.54
CA ASN A 129 -9.52 -2.45 2.49
C ASN A 129 -9.30 -3.72 3.35
N ILE A 130 -8.16 -4.35 3.13
CA ILE A 130 -7.76 -5.60 3.79
C ILE A 130 -7.81 -5.53 5.32
N THR A 131 -7.49 -4.38 5.92
CA THR A 131 -7.44 -4.28 7.38
C THR A 131 -8.84 -4.29 7.98
N ILE A 132 -9.79 -3.63 7.35
CA ILE A 132 -11.21 -3.65 7.74
C ILE A 132 -11.79 -5.05 7.54
N ASN A 133 -11.63 -5.63 6.35
CA ASN A 133 -12.18 -6.94 6.04
C ASN A 133 -11.59 -8.04 6.95
N LEU A 134 -10.31 -7.96 7.26
CA LEU A 134 -9.64 -8.89 8.17
C LEU A 134 -10.12 -8.71 9.62
N ASP A 135 -10.30 -7.47 10.09
CA ASP A 135 -10.79 -7.22 11.45
C ASP A 135 -12.24 -7.71 11.61
N ASP A 136 -13.12 -7.41 10.64
CA ASP A 136 -14.49 -7.90 10.60
C ASP A 136 -14.55 -9.44 10.59
N HIS A 137 -13.66 -10.08 9.83
CA HIS A 137 -13.53 -11.54 9.82
C HIS A 137 -13.10 -12.10 11.18
N ILE A 138 -12.08 -11.50 11.80
CA ILE A 138 -11.58 -11.90 13.11
C ILE A 138 -12.71 -11.81 14.15
N GLN A 139 -13.47 -10.72 14.12
CA GLN A 139 -14.58 -10.46 15.04
C GLN A 139 -15.76 -11.41 14.83
N SER A 140 -16.07 -11.79 13.58
CA SER A 140 -17.24 -12.61 13.25
C SER A 140 -17.03 -14.11 13.44
N VAL A 141 -15.80 -14.60 13.29
CA VAL A 141 -15.54 -16.06 13.21
C VAL A 141 -14.83 -16.61 14.47
N GLN A 142 -14.41 -15.73 15.40
CA GLN A 142 -13.87 -16.03 16.75
C GLN A 142 -13.39 -17.49 16.92
N GLY A 143 -12.19 -17.78 16.40
CA GLY A 143 -11.55 -19.10 16.55
C GLY A 143 -11.14 -19.80 15.24
N LYS A 144 -11.63 -19.39 14.06
CA LYS A 144 -11.02 -19.83 12.79
C LYS A 144 -9.87 -18.89 12.44
N GLY A 145 -8.63 -19.35 12.63
CA GLY A 145 -7.42 -18.57 12.36
C GLY A 145 -7.04 -18.42 10.87
N ARG A 146 -8.01 -18.27 9.96
CA ARG A 146 -7.77 -18.20 8.51
C ARG A 146 -8.78 -17.29 7.80
N TYR A 147 -8.28 -16.20 7.25
CA TYR A 147 -8.96 -15.32 6.31
C TYR A 147 -8.46 -15.59 4.87
N GLU A 148 -9.32 -15.36 3.88
CA GLU A 148 -8.98 -15.49 2.47
C GLU A 148 -9.83 -14.54 1.61
N ASP A 149 -9.18 -13.85 0.67
CA ASP A 149 -9.81 -13.02 -0.35
C ASP A 149 -9.18 -13.26 -1.73
N GLU A 150 -9.27 -12.29 -2.64
CA GLU A 150 -8.67 -12.38 -3.97
C GLU A 150 -7.13 -12.39 -3.94
N MET A 151 -6.51 -11.57 -3.09
CA MET A 151 -5.07 -11.31 -3.11
C MET A 151 -4.30 -12.17 -2.10
N PHE A 152 -4.93 -12.48 -0.96
CA PHE A 152 -4.27 -13.06 0.19
C PHE A 152 -4.98 -14.29 0.77
N ILE A 153 -4.18 -15.19 1.33
CA ILE A 153 -4.61 -16.14 2.37
C ILE A 153 -3.84 -15.78 3.64
N ILE A 154 -4.55 -15.40 4.69
CA ILE A 154 -3.96 -14.95 5.95
C ILE A 154 -4.29 -15.96 7.04
N LYS A 155 -3.26 -16.61 7.57
CA LYS A 155 -3.38 -17.45 8.78
C LYS A 155 -2.76 -16.73 9.96
N TYR A 156 -3.45 -16.62 11.08
CA TYR A 156 -2.99 -15.87 12.24
C TYR A 156 -2.92 -16.74 13.50
N PHE A 157 -1.93 -16.47 14.34
CA PHE A 157 -1.51 -17.34 15.43
C PHE A 157 -1.28 -16.54 16.73
N LYS A 158 -1.56 -17.17 17.87
CA LYS A 158 -1.35 -16.57 19.20
C LYS A 158 0.12 -16.27 19.47
N LYS A 159 1.02 -17.16 19.03
CA LYS A 159 2.46 -17.02 19.26
C LYS A 159 3.00 -15.79 18.52
N GLY A 160 3.48 -14.81 19.28
CA GLY A 160 4.04 -13.56 18.75
C GLY A 160 3.05 -12.70 17.97
N GLY A 161 1.74 -12.95 18.12
CA GLY A 161 0.72 -12.24 17.33
C GLY A 161 0.94 -12.36 15.82
N SER A 162 1.48 -13.50 15.38
CA SER A 162 2.04 -13.68 14.05
C SER A 162 0.97 -14.00 13.00
N ALA A 163 1.16 -13.50 11.80
CA ALA A 163 0.35 -13.79 10.64
C ALA A 163 1.21 -14.27 9.48
N HIS A 164 0.79 -15.38 8.87
CA HIS A 164 1.35 -15.92 7.65
C HIS A 164 0.47 -15.45 6.49
N ILE A 165 0.99 -14.56 5.68
CA ILE A 165 0.30 -13.97 4.53
C ILE A 165 0.84 -14.65 3.28
N THR A 166 -0.02 -15.43 2.61
CA THR A 166 0.32 -16.09 1.34
C THR A 166 -0.30 -15.30 0.20
N PHE A 167 0.50 -14.98 -0.81
CA PHE A 167 0.04 -14.27 -1.99
C PHE A 167 -0.61 -15.23 -2.98
N LYS A 168 -1.79 -14.87 -3.51
CA LYS A 168 -2.52 -15.70 -4.49
C LYS A 168 -2.12 -15.39 -5.94
N ARG A 169 -1.68 -14.16 -6.19
CA ARG A 169 -1.30 -13.63 -7.51
C ARG A 169 0.21 -13.51 -7.62
N LEU A 170 0.90 -14.65 -7.83
CA LEU A 170 2.36 -14.71 -7.81
C LEU A 170 3.01 -13.87 -8.93
N GLU A 171 2.33 -13.72 -10.06
CA GLU A 171 2.79 -12.88 -11.17
C GLU A 171 2.91 -11.40 -10.78
N LEU A 172 2.11 -10.93 -9.81
CA LEU A 172 2.24 -9.58 -9.28
C LEU A 172 3.43 -9.46 -8.32
N ILE A 173 3.77 -10.55 -7.62
CA ILE A 173 4.94 -10.62 -6.75
C ILE A 173 6.22 -10.61 -7.58
N ASP A 174 6.23 -11.29 -8.73
CA ASP A 174 7.35 -11.21 -9.67
C ASP A 174 7.61 -9.77 -10.13
N ARG A 175 6.54 -9.02 -10.46
CA ARG A 175 6.66 -7.59 -10.80
C ARG A 175 7.14 -6.72 -9.64
N ILE A 176 6.74 -7.02 -8.40
CA ILE A 176 7.29 -6.37 -7.20
C ILE A 176 8.80 -6.66 -7.08
N ASN A 177 9.20 -7.91 -7.34
CA ASN A 177 10.59 -8.33 -7.26
C ASN A 177 11.45 -7.67 -8.36
N ASP A 178 10.91 -7.42 -9.55
CA ASP A 178 11.59 -6.65 -10.61
C ASP A 178 11.88 -5.21 -10.16
N ILE A 179 11.00 -4.60 -9.37
CA ILE A 179 11.23 -3.29 -8.76
C ILE A 179 12.37 -3.38 -7.74
N ILE A 180 12.30 -4.35 -6.83
CA ILE A 180 13.34 -4.55 -5.80
C ILE A 180 14.71 -4.77 -6.44
N ALA A 181 14.79 -5.58 -7.48
CA ALA A 181 16.03 -5.87 -8.22
C ALA A 181 16.68 -4.61 -8.79
N ARG A 182 15.88 -3.67 -9.33
CA ARG A 182 16.39 -2.38 -9.85
C ARG A 182 16.96 -1.48 -8.76
N HIS A 183 16.42 -1.55 -7.54
CA HIS A 183 16.89 -0.75 -6.40
C HIS A 183 18.06 -1.39 -5.64
N PHE A 184 18.26 -2.70 -5.78
CA PHE A 184 19.37 -3.44 -5.15
C PHE A 184 20.18 -4.27 -6.17
N PRO A 185 20.86 -3.66 -7.16
CA PRO A 185 21.52 -4.38 -8.25
C PRO A 185 22.67 -5.27 -7.77
N SER A 186 23.33 -4.90 -6.68
CA SER A 186 24.49 -5.61 -6.12
C SER A 186 24.14 -6.81 -5.23
N VAL A 187 22.86 -7.04 -4.93
CA VAL A 187 22.39 -8.08 -4.00
C VAL A 187 22.03 -9.39 -4.73
N LEU A 188 21.87 -9.36 -6.06
CA LEU A 188 21.49 -10.52 -6.88
C LEU A 188 22.67 -11.23 -7.55
N SER A 189 23.90 -10.82 -7.28
CA SER A 189 25.11 -11.56 -7.68
C SER A 189 25.48 -12.58 -6.60
N ALA A 190 24.74 -13.69 -6.51
CA ALA A 190 25.13 -14.89 -5.75
C ALA A 190 24.54 -16.16 -6.38
#